data_AF-A0A2S6SUX6-F1
#
_entry.id   AF-A0A2S6SUX6-F1
#
_cell.length_a   1.000
_cell.length_b   1.000
_cell.length_c   1.000
_cell.angle_alpha   90.00
_cell.angle_beta   90.00
_cell.angle_gamma   90.00
#
_symmetry.space_group_name_H-M   'P 1'
#
loop_
_entity.id
_entity.type
_entity.pdbx_description
1 polymer ?
#
loop_
_entity_poly.entity_id
_entity_poly.type
_entity_poly.pdbx_seq_one_letter_code
_entity_poly.pdbx_strand_id
1 'polypeptide(L)' 'MSIIKNYFKQNRVTHSFSSCQWPIGDPQEKDFHFCELDTVAGKPYCKEHCDVAYIDERELKKEKEAQKNRRIAA' A
#
# COMPACT_ATOMS: atom_id res chain seq x y z
N MET A 1 -1.88 -25.63 -19.50
CA MET A 1 -1.18 -24.97 -18.37
C MET A 1 -0.90 -23.49 -18.69
N SER A 2 -1.91 -22.62 -18.78
CA SER A 2 -1.69 -21.22 -19.23
C SER A 2 -2.48 -20.13 -18.48
N ILE A 3 -3.30 -20.48 -17.48
CA ILE A 3 -4.15 -19.49 -16.79
C ILE A 3 -3.33 -18.66 -15.77
N ILE A 4 -2.33 -19.27 -15.11
CA ILE A 4 -1.54 -18.63 -14.05
C ILE A 4 -0.57 -17.57 -14.60
N LYS A 5 -0.16 -17.66 -15.87
CA LYS A 5 0.80 -16.71 -16.47
C LYS A 5 0.23 -15.30 -16.71
N ASN A 6 -1.11 -15.15 -16.74
CA ASN A 6 -1.77 -13.87 -16.98
C ASN A 6 -2.04 -13.05 -15.71
N TYR A 7 -2.00 -13.67 -14.53
CA TYR A 7 -2.31 -12.98 -13.28
C TYR A 7 -1.17 -12.06 -12.81
N PHE A 8 0.07 -12.34 -13.22
CA PHE A 8 1.24 -11.54 -12.82
C PHE A 8 1.38 -10.21 -13.60
N LYS A 9 0.64 -10.05 -14.71
CA LYS A 9 0.76 -8.87 -15.60
C LYS A 9 -0.24 -7.75 -15.27
N GLN A 10 -1.13 -7.96 -14.30
CA GLN A 10 -2.26 -7.08 -14.02
C GLN A 10 -1.97 -5.98 -12.98
N ASN A 11 -0.75 -5.88 -12.46
CA ASN A 11 -0.37 -4.80 -11.52
C ASN A 11 0.51 -3.72 -12.15
N ARG A 12 0.40 -3.51 -13.47
CA ARG A 12 0.90 -2.25 -14.07
C ARG A 12 -0.11 -1.19 -13.71
N VAL A 13 0.30 -0.25 -12.86
CA VAL A 13 -0.41 1.03 -12.68
C VAL A 13 -0.37 1.73 -14.04
N THR A 14 -1.41 1.57 -14.85
CA THR A 14 -1.51 2.18 -16.19
C THR A 14 -1.99 3.63 -16.12
N HIS A 15 -2.51 4.07 -14.97
CA HIS A 15 -2.91 5.43 -14.71
C HIS A 15 -1.80 6.22 -14.02
N SER A 16 -1.32 7.28 -14.67
CA SER A 16 -0.50 8.29 -14.03
C SER A 16 -1.43 9.29 -13.31
N PHE A 17 -1.32 9.38 -11.99
CA PHE A 17 -2.06 10.36 -11.19
C PHE A 17 -1.13 11.52 -10.84
N SER A 18 -1.60 12.76 -11.00
CA SER A 18 -0.88 13.96 -10.58
C SER A 18 -0.97 14.21 -9.08
N SER A 19 -2.05 13.74 -8.43
CA SER A 19 -2.30 13.90 -6.99
C SER A 19 -2.54 12.56 -6.30
N CYS A 20 -2.28 12.53 -4.99
CA CYS A 20 -2.34 11.36 -4.15
C CYS A 20 -3.75 10.74 -4.06
N GLN A 21 -3.89 9.48 -4.45
CA GLN A 21 -5.18 8.78 -4.47
C GLN A 21 -5.56 8.15 -3.10
N TRP A 22 -5.10 8.74 -2.00
CA TRP A 22 -5.41 8.22 -0.67
C TRP A 22 -6.77 8.73 -0.19
N PRO A 23 -7.74 7.85 0.11
CA PRO A 23 -9.07 8.26 0.53
C PRO A 23 -9.05 8.77 1.97
N ILE A 24 -9.72 9.90 2.21
CA ILE A 24 -9.89 10.50 3.52
C ILE A 24 -11.40 10.59 3.79
N GLY A 25 -11.85 9.92 4.86
CA GLY A 25 -13.27 9.82 5.22
C GLY A 25 -13.99 8.59 4.64
N ASP A 26 -15.29 8.50 4.91
CA ASP A 26 -16.17 7.46 4.37
C ASP A 26 -16.78 7.95 3.04
N PRO A 27 -16.76 7.14 1.96
CA PRO A 27 -17.32 7.52 0.65
C PRO A 27 -18.80 7.94 0.65
N GLN A 28 -19.57 7.63 1.70
CA GLN A 28 -20.97 8.03 1.84
C GLN A 28 -21.14 9.39 2.53
N GLU A 29 -20.06 9.94 3.09
CA GLU A 29 -20.08 11.22 3.80
C GLU A 29 -19.68 12.39 2.89
N LYS A 30 -20.19 13.58 3.20
CA LYS A 30 -19.97 14.79 2.39
C LYS A 30 -18.51 15.25 2.37
N ASP A 31 -17.77 14.92 3.42
CA ASP A 31 -16.38 15.33 3.60
C ASP A 31 -15.39 14.33 2.98
N PHE A 32 -15.89 13.34 2.22
CA PHE A 32 -15.02 12.41 1.50
C PHE A 32 -14.20 13.13 0.43
N HIS A 33 -12.87 12.98 0.51
CA HIS A 33 -11.95 13.51 -0.48
C HIS A 33 -10.70 12.64 -0.59
N PHE A 34 -9.90 12.90 -1.62
CA PHE A 34 -8.57 12.32 -1.77
C PHE A 34 -7.51 13.32 -1.31
N CYS A 35 -6.39 12.79 -0.86
CA CYS A 35 -5.23 13.61 -0.53
C CYS A 35 -4.77 14.44 -1.75
N GLU A 36 -4.51 15.73 -1.54
CA GLU A 36 -4.19 16.67 -2.63
C GLU A 36 -2.67 16.82 -2.87
N LEU A 37 -1.84 16.08 -2.13
CA LEU A 37 -0.38 16.13 -2.26
C LEU A 37 0.10 15.41 -3.54
N ASP A 38 1.29 15.80 -4.01
CA ASP A 38 1.92 15.19 -5.18
C ASP A 38 2.22 13.70 -4.98
N THR A 39 2.08 12.94 -6.06
CA THR A 39 2.41 11.51 -6.07
C THR A 39 3.91 11.25 -6.13
N VAL A 40 4.34 10.14 -5.53
CA VAL A 40 5.68 9.60 -5.75
C VAL A 40 5.73 8.95 -7.13
N ALA A 41 6.81 9.19 -7.89
CA ALA A 41 6.98 8.63 -9.22
C ALA A 41 6.73 7.11 -9.27
N GLY A 42 5.83 6.69 -10.17
CA GLY A 42 5.45 5.28 -10.34
C GLY A 42 4.53 4.71 -9.26
N LYS A 43 4.04 5.54 -8.33
CA LYS A 43 3.08 5.17 -7.27
C LYS A 43 1.87 6.11 -7.28
N PRO A 44 0.70 5.66 -6.81
CA PRO A 44 -0.51 6.48 -6.79
C PRO A 44 -0.61 7.41 -5.56
N TYR A 45 0.33 7.34 -4.62
CA TYR A 45 0.26 8.04 -3.34
C TYR A 45 1.43 9.00 -3.13
N CYS A 46 1.24 10.01 -2.28
CA CYS A 46 2.32 10.84 -1.76
C CYS A 46 3.24 10.03 -0.83
N LYS A 47 4.34 10.63 -0.37
CA LYS A 47 5.32 9.92 0.47
C LYS A 47 4.69 9.34 1.74
N GLU A 48 3.92 10.13 2.48
CA GLU A 48 3.33 9.70 3.75
C GLU A 48 2.37 8.53 3.55
N HIS A 49 1.47 8.63 2.57
CA HIS A 49 0.52 7.57 2.27
C HIS A 49 1.19 6.35 1.63
N CYS A 50 2.36 6.48 0.98
CA CYS A 50 3.16 5.32 0.60
C CYS A 50 3.67 4.56 1.83
N ASP A 51 4.15 5.27 2.85
CA ASP A 51 4.67 4.67 4.09
C ASP A 51 3.56 3.91 4.85
N VAL A 52 2.30 4.33 4.72
CA VAL A 52 1.13 3.62 5.26
C VAL A 52 0.69 2.45 4.37
N ALA A 53 0.61 2.66 3.04
CA ALA A 53 0.08 1.68 2.10
C ALA A 53 0.99 0.46 1.90
N TYR A 54 2.30 0.66 1.95
CA TYR A 54 3.29 -0.34 1.59
C TYR A 54 4.07 -0.77 2.83
N ILE A 55 3.95 -2.05 3.18
CA ILE A 55 4.75 -2.67 4.24
C ILE A 55 6.01 -3.26 3.62
N ASP A 56 7.18 -2.98 4.20
CA ASP A 56 8.42 -3.69 3.82
C ASP A 56 8.36 -5.13 4.33
N GLU A 57 8.40 -6.10 3.43
CA GLU A 57 8.34 -7.52 3.77
C GLU A 57 9.47 -7.97 4.71
N ARG A 58 10.62 -7.29 4.68
CA ARG A 58 11.75 -7.60 5.57
C ARG A 58 11.45 -7.15 6.99
N GLU A 59 10.85 -5.98 7.15
CA GLU A 59 10.43 -5.48 8.46
C GLU A 59 9.30 -6.34 9.03
N LEU A 60 8.33 -6.75 8.20
CA LEU A 60 7.28 -7.70 8.61
C LEU A 60 7.85 -9.04 9.09
N LYS A 61 8.90 -9.56 8.42
CA LYS A 61 9.57 -10.80 8.83
C LYS A 61 10.27 -10.63 10.19
N LYS A 62 11.00 -9.53 10.39
CA LYS A 62 11.66 -9.21 11.67
C LYS A 62 10.66 -9.09 12.81
N GLU A 63 9.54 -8.39 12.61
CA GLU A 63 8.49 -8.26 13.64
C GLU A 63 7.87 -9.61 14.01
N LYS A 64 7.60 -10.49 13.02
CA LYS A 64 7.10 -11.85 13.26
C LYS A 64 8.10 -12.70 14.05
N GLU A 65 9.38 -12.64 13.71
CA GLU A 65 10.44 -13.33 14.45
C GLU A 65 10.55 -12.80 15.89
N ALA A 66 10.54 -11.48 16.08
CA ALA A 66 10.56 -10.87 17.40
C ALA A 66 9.33 -11.27 18.24
N GLN A 67 8.14 -11.30 17.63
CA GLN A 67 6.91 -11.75 18.30
C GLN A 67 6.95 -13.24 18.67
N LYS A 68 7.48 -14.09 17.78
CA LYS A 68 7.71 -15.52 18.08
C LYS A 68 8.66 -15.67 19.27
N ASN A 69 9.77 -14.94 19.30
CA ASN A 69 10.74 -15.00 20.39
C ASN A 69 10.12 -14.56 21.73
N ARG A 70 9.30 -13.50 21.74
CA ARG A 70 8.55 -13.08 22.94
C ARG A 70 7.61 -14.16 23.48
N ARG A 71 6.95 -14.91 22.59
CA ARG A 71 6.03 -16.00 22.98
C ARG A 71 6.75 -17.24 23.51
N ILE A 72 7.99 -17.49 23.08
CA ILE A 72 8.81 -18.59 23.59
C ILE A 72 9.39 -18.25 24.97
N ALA A 73 9.64 -16.96 25.21
CA ALA A 73 10.19 -16.47 26.47
C ALA A 73 9.15 -16.21 27.57
N ALA A 74 7.85 -16.33 27.27
CA ALA A 74 6.73 -16.19 28.21
C ALA A 74 6.22 -17.56 28.62
#